data_AF-A0A7S1CVS0-F1
#
_entry.id   AF-A0A7S1CVS0-F1
#
_cell.length_a   1.000
_cell.length_b   1.000
_cell.length_c   1.000
_cell.angle_alpha   90.00
_cell.angle_beta   90.00
_cell.angle_gamma   90.00
#
_symmetry.space_group_name_H-M   'P 1'
#
loop_
_entity.id
_entity.type
_entity.pdbx_description
1 polymer ?
#
loop_
_entity_poly.entity_id
_entity_poly.type
_entity_poly.pdbx_seq_one_letter_code
_entity_poly.pdbx_strand_id
1 'polypeptide(L)'
;YNKSTRPAHCGRVSYLDACVVEEKSDEHEEIGERRFCAEEPLPPGKFIKFSNNTGYWDESHLDETLLRFTLFTFEATGGYLMLTDLQGVKVGSDFVLTDPAVLCNEILRFGHTNLGEKFMKRCMASTKAHMKEQGWM
;
A
#
# COMPACT_ATOMS: atom_id res chain seq x y z
N TYR A 1 -0.08 -12.14 1.99
CA TYR A 1 -0.22 -12.93 0.75
C TYR A 1 -0.49 -14.38 1.12
N ASN A 2 -1.42 -15.04 0.40
CA ASN A 2 -1.92 -16.38 0.73
C ASN A 2 -0.78 -17.40 0.83
N LYS A 3 -0.67 -18.12 1.96
CA LYS A 3 0.39 -19.10 2.21
C LYS A 3 0.37 -20.26 1.21
N SER A 4 -0.78 -20.57 0.60
CA SER A 4 -0.92 -21.75 -0.27
C SER A 4 -0.44 -21.57 -1.71
N THR A 5 -0.28 -20.32 -2.19
CA THR A 5 0.07 -20.03 -3.59
C THR A 5 1.31 -19.16 -3.75
N ARG A 6 2.00 -18.86 -2.64
CA ARG A 6 3.15 -17.96 -2.62
C ARG A 6 4.45 -18.66 -3.04
N PRO A 7 5.19 -18.13 -4.04
CA PRO A 7 6.55 -18.61 -4.35
C PRO A 7 7.46 -18.55 -3.12
N ALA A 8 8.35 -19.53 -2.97
CA ALA A 8 9.15 -19.69 -1.74
C ALA A 8 10.05 -18.48 -1.43
N HIS A 9 10.50 -17.76 -2.45
CA HIS A 9 11.35 -16.56 -2.32
C HIS A 9 10.55 -15.29 -1.99
N CYS A 10 9.22 -15.29 -2.15
CA CYS A 10 8.40 -14.14 -1.82
C CYS A 10 8.22 -13.99 -0.31
N GLY A 11 8.44 -12.76 0.17
CA GLY A 11 8.35 -12.41 1.59
C GLY A 11 6.94 -12.37 2.16
N ARG A 12 6.86 -12.06 3.45
CA ARG A 12 5.63 -11.56 4.09
C ARG A 12 5.50 -10.07 3.83
N VAL A 13 4.27 -9.60 3.73
CA VAL A 13 3.92 -8.18 3.69
C VAL A 13 3.02 -7.92 4.90
N SER A 14 3.40 -6.96 5.72
CA SER A 14 2.64 -6.47 6.87
C SER A 14 2.53 -4.95 6.80
N TYR A 15 1.44 -4.39 7.31
CA TYR A 15 1.31 -2.96 7.53
C TYR A 15 1.49 -2.65 9.00
N LEU A 16 1.99 -1.45 9.31
CA LEU A 16 1.93 -0.90 10.65
C LEU A 16 0.48 -0.71 11.09
N ASP A 17 0.24 -0.86 12.39
CA ASP A 17 -1.01 -0.44 12.99
C ASP A 17 -1.04 1.09 13.07
N ALA A 18 -2.19 1.66 12.73
CA ALA A 18 -2.43 3.09 12.79
C ALA A 18 -3.53 3.41 13.82
N CYS A 19 -3.38 4.54 14.51
CA CYS A 19 -4.39 5.08 15.42
C CYS A 19 -4.66 6.56 15.13
N VAL A 20 -5.79 7.05 15.63
CA VAL A 20 -6.11 8.48 15.62
C VAL A 20 -5.85 9.03 17.02
N VAL A 21 -4.96 10.01 17.11
CA VAL A 21 -4.66 10.74 18.35
C VAL A 21 -5.40 12.07 18.30
N GLU A 22 -6.13 12.37 19.37
CA GLU A 22 -6.81 13.64 19.55
C GLU A 22 -6.10 14.46 20.61
N GLU A 23 -5.65 15.66 20.22
CA GLU A 23 -5.10 16.65 21.15
C GLU A 23 -6.26 17.34 21.86
N LYS A 24 -6.36 17.15 23.18
CA LYS A 24 -7.32 17.87 24.02
C LYS A 24 -6.67 19.16 24.49
N SER A 25 -7.24 20.31 24.14
CA SER A 25 -6.87 21.59 24.75
C SER A 25 -7.74 21.85 25.97
N ASP A 26 -7.12 22.18 27.11
CA ASP A 26 -7.83 22.67 28.30
C ASP A 26 -8.30 24.13 28.11
N GLU A 27 -7.74 24.82 27.12
CA GLU A 27 -8.11 26.17 26.73
C GLU A 27 -9.20 26.10 25.65
N HIS A 28 -10.31 26.80 25.89
CA HIS A 28 -11.43 27.01 24.95
C HIS A 28 -10.98 27.84 23.74
N GLU A 29 -9.97 27.40 22.99
CA GLU A 29 -9.66 27.96 21.69
C GLU A 29 -10.71 27.48 20.68
N GLU A 30 -11.26 28.41 19.88
CA GLU A 30 -12.26 28.15 18.83
C GLU A 30 -11.76 27.22 17.71
N ILE A 31 -10.53 26.74 17.80
CA ILE A 31 -9.91 25.81 16.86
C ILE A 31 -10.31 24.41 17.31
N GLY A 32 -11.31 23.82 16.65
CA GLY A 32 -11.84 22.51 17.00
C GLY A 32 -10.79 21.41 17.19
N GLU A 33 -11.17 20.35 17.91
CA GLU A 33 -10.35 19.18 18.28
C GLU A 33 -9.36 18.78 17.18
N ARG A 34 -8.05 18.95 17.43
CA ARG A 34 -7.01 18.57 16.48
C ARG A 34 -6.79 17.06 16.52
N ARG A 35 -6.99 16.40 15.38
CA ARG A 35 -6.79 14.97 15.22
C ARG A 35 -5.61 14.69 14.30
N PHE A 36 -4.78 13.73 14.70
CA PHE A 36 -3.61 13.28 13.97
C PHE A 36 -3.70 11.78 13.75
N CYS A 37 -3.25 11.29 12.60
CA CYS A 37 -2.95 9.88 12.43
C CYS A 37 -1.56 9.61 12.99
N ALA A 38 -1.41 8.57 13.80
CA ALA A 38 -0.13 8.14 14.34
C ALA A 38 0.08 6.64 14.10
N GLU A 39 1.34 6.27 13.91
CA GLU A 39 1.79 4.89 13.72
C GLU A 39 3.03 4.65 14.59
N GLU A 40 3.34 3.38 14.87
CA GLU A 40 4.63 3.03 15.45
C GLU A 40 5.79 3.39 14.50
N PRO A 41 7.00 3.68 15.02
CA PRO A 41 8.15 3.85 14.15
C PRO A 41 8.41 2.60 13.30
N LEU A 42 8.67 2.79 12.01
CA LEU A 42 9.15 1.73 11.15
C LEU A 42 10.43 1.10 11.72
N PRO A 43 10.66 -0.21 11.47
CA PRO A 43 11.90 -0.86 11.89
C PRO A 43 13.12 -0.17 11.24
N PRO A 44 14.32 -0.29 11.85
CA PRO A 44 15.53 0.29 11.28
C PRO A 44 15.76 -0.18 9.84
N GLY A 45 15.92 0.79 8.92
CA GLY A 45 16.16 0.50 7.52
C GLY A 45 15.90 1.72 6.64
N LYS A 46 16.17 1.56 5.33
CA LYS A 46 15.88 2.61 4.35
C LYS A 46 14.38 2.64 4.08
N PHE A 47 13.75 3.78 4.29
CA PHE A 47 12.39 4.03 3.80
C PHE A 47 12.41 4.08 2.26
N ILE A 48 11.53 3.32 1.64
CA ILE A 48 11.40 3.22 0.19
C ILE A 48 9.93 3.34 -0.19
N LYS A 49 9.66 4.14 -1.22
CA LYS A 49 8.37 4.18 -1.91
C LYS A 49 8.46 3.32 -3.16
N PHE A 50 7.93 2.10 -3.08
CA PHE A 50 8.06 1.08 -4.12
C PHE A 50 7.11 1.32 -5.30
N SER A 51 5.95 1.89 -5.03
CA SER A 51 4.96 2.24 -6.05
C SER A 51 4.14 3.47 -5.65
N ASN A 52 3.33 3.98 -6.58
CA ASN A 52 2.32 4.98 -6.27
C ASN A 52 0.91 4.55 -6.70
N ASN A 53 -0.10 5.34 -6.32
CA ASN A 53 -1.50 5.11 -6.67
C ASN A 53 -1.88 5.49 -8.12
N THR A 54 -0.89 5.82 -8.97
CA THR A 54 -1.08 6.17 -10.38
C THR A 54 -0.52 5.14 -11.36
N GLY A 55 0.08 4.06 -10.84
CA GLY A 55 0.65 2.95 -11.62
C GLY A 55 2.15 3.08 -11.90
N TYR A 56 2.86 3.94 -11.18
CA TYR A 56 4.33 3.97 -11.21
C TYR A 56 4.91 2.95 -10.24
N TRP A 57 6.03 2.32 -10.63
CA TRP A 57 6.87 1.47 -9.80
C TRP A 57 8.30 2.03 -9.81
N ASP A 58 8.97 2.00 -8.65
CA ASP A 58 10.40 2.28 -8.59
C ASP A 58 11.17 1.04 -9.05
N GLU A 59 11.64 1.07 -10.29
CA GLU A 59 12.37 -0.03 -10.92
C GLU A 59 13.66 -0.41 -10.16
N SER A 60 14.29 0.52 -9.44
CA SER A 60 15.49 0.25 -8.65
C SER A 60 15.21 -0.60 -7.40
N HIS A 61 13.95 -0.68 -7.01
CA HIS A 61 13.46 -1.38 -5.82
C HIS A 61 12.33 -2.36 -6.15
N LEU A 62 12.20 -2.77 -7.42
CA LEU A 62 11.18 -3.68 -7.90
C LEU A 62 11.33 -5.07 -7.23
N ASP A 63 10.23 -5.60 -6.68
CA ASP A 63 10.20 -6.90 -6.01
C ASP A 63 8.91 -7.65 -6.34
N GLU A 64 9.06 -8.93 -6.72
CA GLU A 64 7.94 -9.80 -7.07
C GLU A 64 6.91 -9.92 -5.94
N THR A 65 7.36 -9.89 -4.68
CA THR A 65 6.48 -9.95 -3.50
C THR A 65 5.46 -8.83 -3.52
N LEU A 66 5.88 -7.61 -3.84
CA LEU A 66 5.04 -6.42 -3.83
C LEU A 66 4.10 -6.39 -5.05
N LEU A 67 4.58 -6.77 -6.23
CA LEU A 67 3.75 -6.89 -7.42
C LEU A 67 2.64 -7.93 -7.22
N ARG A 68 2.99 -9.12 -6.73
CA ARG A 68 2.01 -10.18 -6.41
C ARG A 68 1.06 -9.74 -5.30
N PHE A 69 1.54 -8.98 -4.31
CA PHE A 69 0.68 -8.44 -3.27
C PHE A 69 -0.38 -7.49 -3.84
N THR A 70 0.00 -6.54 -4.71
CA THR A 70 -0.94 -5.66 -5.39
C THR A 70 -2.00 -6.45 -6.18
N LEU A 71 -1.59 -7.43 -7.01
CA LEU A 71 -2.53 -8.28 -7.74
C LEU A 71 -3.45 -9.06 -6.79
N PHE A 72 -2.89 -9.64 -5.72
CA PHE A 72 -3.64 -10.40 -4.73
C PHE A 72 -4.73 -9.56 -4.08
N THR A 73 -4.47 -8.29 -3.71
CA THR A 73 -5.51 -7.45 -3.07
C THR A 73 -6.70 -7.18 -4.01
N PHE A 74 -6.42 -7.00 -5.30
CA PHE A 74 -7.46 -6.89 -6.32
C PHE A 74 -8.26 -8.18 -6.47
N GLU A 75 -7.57 -9.31 -6.64
CA GLU A 75 -8.20 -10.63 -6.84
C GLU A 75 -9.00 -11.09 -5.62
N ALA A 76 -8.45 -10.90 -4.41
CA ALA A 76 -9.08 -11.29 -3.16
C ALA A 76 -10.40 -10.54 -2.90
N THR A 77 -10.61 -9.39 -3.53
CA THR A 77 -11.84 -8.61 -3.42
C THR A 77 -12.73 -8.72 -4.65
N GLY A 78 -12.45 -9.65 -5.57
CA GLY A 78 -13.19 -9.81 -6.82
C GLY A 78 -13.12 -8.58 -7.73
N GLY A 79 -12.05 -7.79 -7.60
CA GLY A 79 -11.86 -6.53 -8.32
C GLY A 79 -12.57 -5.32 -7.73
N TYR A 80 -13.05 -5.40 -6.48
CA TYR A 80 -13.73 -4.29 -5.81
C TYR A 80 -12.77 -3.16 -5.37
N LEU A 81 -11.59 -3.53 -4.86
CA LEU A 81 -10.55 -2.59 -4.45
C LEU A 81 -9.16 -3.17 -4.65
N MET A 82 -8.13 -2.34 -4.60
CA MET A 82 -6.74 -2.77 -4.56
C MET A 82 -5.89 -1.83 -3.70
N LEU A 83 -4.86 -2.38 -3.07
CA LEU A 83 -3.87 -1.58 -2.36
C LEU A 83 -2.75 -1.15 -3.31
N THR A 84 -2.39 0.12 -3.19
CA THR A 84 -1.34 0.80 -3.96
C THR A 84 -0.57 1.74 -3.03
N ASP A 85 0.34 2.55 -3.59
CA ASP A 85 1.20 3.43 -2.82
C ASP A 85 2.01 2.65 -1.79
N LEU A 86 2.62 1.55 -2.24
CA LEU A 86 3.36 0.66 -1.35
C LEU A 86 4.65 1.34 -0.93
N GLN A 87 4.77 1.63 0.37
CA GLN A 87 5.92 2.33 0.94
C GLN A 87 6.22 1.85 2.36
N GLY A 88 7.50 1.88 2.75
CA GLY A 88 7.96 1.41 4.05
C GLY A 88 9.38 0.87 4.01
N VAL A 89 9.66 -0.19 4.77
CA VAL A 89 11.00 -0.78 4.94
C VAL A 89 11.00 -2.25 4.53
N LYS A 90 12.04 -2.65 3.79
CA LYS A 90 12.35 -4.07 3.52
C LYS A 90 13.24 -4.63 4.61
N VAL A 91 12.80 -5.71 5.27
CA VAL A 91 13.51 -6.40 6.35
C VAL A 91 13.83 -7.83 5.89
N GLY A 92 15.03 -8.04 5.37
CA GLY A 92 15.38 -9.30 4.71
C GLY A 92 14.54 -9.52 3.46
N SER A 93 13.75 -10.59 3.43
CA SER A 93 12.76 -10.85 2.36
C SER A 93 11.40 -10.20 2.63
N ASP A 94 11.12 -9.79 3.87
CA ASP A 94 9.82 -9.31 4.31
C ASP A 94 9.68 -7.78 4.15
N PHE A 95 8.44 -7.31 4.16
CA PHE A 95 8.10 -5.90 3.99
C PHE A 95 7.21 -5.42 5.13
N VAL A 96 7.64 -4.36 5.80
CA VAL A 96 6.84 -3.60 6.77
C VAL A 96 6.45 -2.28 6.10
N LEU A 97 5.18 -2.18 5.74
CA LEU A 97 4.62 -1.07 4.97
C LEU A 97 3.79 -0.13 5.88
N THR A 98 3.53 1.07 5.38
CA THR A 98 2.77 2.14 6.04
C THR A 98 1.97 2.90 4.99
N ASP A 99 0.96 3.67 5.43
CA ASP A 99 0.27 4.69 4.63
C ASP A 99 -0.15 4.22 3.21
N PRO A 100 -0.94 3.14 3.07
CA PRO A 100 -1.38 2.69 1.76
C PRO A 100 -2.42 3.64 1.15
N ALA A 101 -2.49 3.65 -0.18
CA ALA A 101 -3.66 4.15 -0.90
C ALA A 101 -4.58 2.99 -1.29
N VAL A 102 -5.88 3.12 -1.00
CA VAL A 102 -6.92 2.18 -1.42
C VAL A 102 -7.62 2.73 -2.66
N LEU A 103 -7.39 2.12 -3.81
CA LEU A 103 -8.18 2.40 -5.00
C LEU A 103 -9.41 1.49 -5.01
N CYS A 104 -10.60 2.06 -5.20
CA CYS A 104 -11.86 1.32 -5.11
C CYS A 104 -12.88 1.82 -6.15
N ASN A 105 -13.78 0.94 -6.59
CA ASN A 105 -14.87 1.29 -7.51
C ASN A 105 -15.82 2.36 -6.93
N GLU A 106 -15.94 2.43 -5.60
CA GLU A 106 -16.69 3.48 -4.91
C GLU A 106 -15.77 4.67 -4.57
N ILE A 107 -15.77 5.69 -5.43
CA ILE A 107 -14.83 6.83 -5.35
C ILE A 107 -14.91 7.64 -4.04
N LEU A 108 -16.05 7.63 -3.36
CA LEU A 108 -16.25 8.38 -2.12
C LEU A 108 -15.69 7.67 -0.89
N ARG A 109 -15.28 6.41 -1.01
CA ARG A 109 -14.63 5.66 0.07
C ARG A 109 -13.12 5.93 0.08
N PHE A 110 -12.52 5.81 1.26
CA PHE A 110 -11.06 5.81 1.48
C PHE A 110 -10.33 7.13 1.18
N GLY A 111 -11.07 8.25 1.17
CA GLY A 111 -10.48 9.59 1.08
C GLY A 111 -9.95 9.95 -0.30
N HIS A 112 -9.23 11.07 -0.37
CA HIS A 112 -8.83 11.71 -1.64
C HIS A 112 -7.79 10.93 -2.45
N THR A 113 -7.11 9.95 -1.84
CA THR A 113 -6.14 9.09 -2.52
C THR A 113 -6.80 7.96 -3.32
N ASN A 114 -8.11 7.75 -3.15
CA ASN A 114 -8.89 6.88 -4.01
C ASN A 114 -9.16 7.57 -5.36
N LEU A 115 -8.47 7.12 -6.40
CA LEU A 115 -8.60 7.65 -7.76
C LEU A 115 -9.52 6.79 -8.66
N GLY A 116 -10.18 5.79 -8.08
CA GLY A 116 -11.22 4.99 -8.73
C GLY A 116 -10.72 3.95 -9.73
N GLU A 117 -11.70 3.32 -10.39
CA GLU A 117 -11.51 2.18 -11.30
C GLU A 117 -10.50 2.47 -12.43
N LYS A 118 -10.48 3.71 -12.95
CA LYS A 118 -9.52 4.12 -13.99
C LYS A 118 -8.08 3.87 -13.56
N PHE A 119 -7.73 4.26 -12.34
CA PHE A 119 -6.40 4.08 -11.81
C PHE A 119 -6.15 2.68 -11.30
N MET A 120 -7.20 1.95 -10.87
CA MET A 120 -7.08 0.51 -10.61
C MET A 120 -6.62 -0.23 -11.87
N LYS A 121 -7.28 0.01 -13.02
CA LYS A 121 -6.89 -0.57 -14.31
C LYS A 121 -5.46 -0.22 -14.70
N ARG A 122 -5.05 1.04 -14.50
CA ARG A 122 -3.68 1.49 -14.78
C ARG A 122 -2.64 0.80 -13.90
N CYS A 123 -2.89 0.71 -12.60
CA CYS A 123 -1.98 0.02 -11.66
C CYS A 123 -1.89 -1.47 -11.97
N MET A 124 -3.01 -2.13 -12.29
CA MET A 124 -3.04 -3.53 -12.70
C MET A 124 -2.25 -3.77 -14.00
N ALA A 125 -2.43 -2.92 -15.01
CA ALA A 125 -1.70 -3.03 -16.27
C ALA A 125 -0.19 -2.84 -16.07
N SER A 126 0.21 -1.82 -15.31
CA SER A 126 1.62 -1.56 -14.98
C SER A 126 2.24 -2.74 -14.21
N THR A 127 1.56 -3.22 -13.17
CA THR A 127 2.02 -4.36 -12.36
C THR A 127 2.23 -5.61 -13.23
N LYS A 128 1.27 -5.92 -14.12
CA LYS A 128 1.37 -7.05 -15.05
C LYS A 128 2.50 -6.90 -16.07
N ALA A 129 2.74 -5.68 -16.57
CA ALA A 129 3.85 -5.41 -17.49
C ALA A 129 5.20 -5.71 -16.83
N HIS A 130 5.43 -5.17 -15.62
CA HIS A 130 6.66 -5.44 -14.86
C HIS A 130 6.83 -6.93 -14.54
N MET A 131 5.76 -7.62 -14.10
CA MET A 131 5.84 -9.06 -13.86
C MET A 131 6.23 -9.84 -15.13
N LYS A 132 5.71 -9.45 -16.29
CA LYS A 132 6.05 -10.09 -17.57
C LYS A 132 7.50 -9.81 -17.97
N GLU A 133 7.95 -8.56 -17.84
CA GLU A 133 9.32 -8.15 -18.17
C GLU A 133 10.37 -8.88 -17.34
N GLN A 134 10.05 -9.16 -16.07
CA GLN A 134 10.93 -9.90 -15.15
C GLN A 134 10.78 -11.43 -15.23
N GLY A 135 9.84 -11.95 -16.03
CA GLY A 135 9.59 -13.39 -16.17
C GLY A 135 8.91 -14.03 -14.95
N TRP A 136 8.12 -13.26 -14.19
CA TRP A 136 7.39 -13.69 -12.99
C TRP A 136 5.92 -14.08 -13.26
N MET A 137 5.48 -14.01 -14.52
CA MET A 137 4.13 -14.35 -14.96
C MET A 137 4.06 -15.72 -15.62
#